data_AF-K1U1X0-F1
#
_entry.id   AF-K1U1X0-F1
#
_cell.length_a   1.000
_cell.length_b   1.000
_cell.length_c   1.000
_cell.angle_alpha   90.00
_cell.angle_beta   90.00
_cell.angle_gamma   90.00
#
_symmetry.space_group_name_H-M   'P 1'
#
loop_
_entity.id
_entity.type
_entity.pdbx_description
1 polymer ?
#
loop_
_entity_poly.entity_id
_entity_poly.type
_entity_poly.pdbx_seq_one_letter_code
_entity_poly.pdbx_strand_id
1 'polypeptide(L)'
;FSNGDLQALYDRSDGFYRRQLVLTTKEKPVDRADDPDLAEKMKAEAEGIFLWAFEGLQRLVANNFKFTESDRIRENREAVKRDNNNIFDFMDSEGYIQRKADASISSKDFYEIYRMWCEENSLAPLKARSFSDAMIVNAGRFNLEHCNNITNSAGRRVWGFMGVEAIARP
;
A
#
# COMPACT_ATOMS: atom_id res chain seq x y z
N PHE A 1 14.30 1.93 -12.00
CA PHE A 1 13.10 2.46 -12.68
C PHE A 1 12.26 1.28 -13.14
N SER A 2 10.97 1.28 -12.86
CA SER A 2 10.02 0.22 -13.23
C SER A 2 8.77 0.90 -13.79
N ASN A 3 8.13 0.29 -14.80
CA ASN A 3 6.89 0.79 -15.41
C ASN A 3 5.62 0.24 -14.74
N GLY A 4 5.77 -0.44 -13.60
CA GLY A 4 4.67 -0.87 -12.74
C GLY A 4 4.93 -0.47 -11.30
N ASP A 5 3.88 -0.45 -10.47
CA ASP A 5 4.00 -0.12 -9.06
C ASP A 5 5.06 -1.00 -8.40
N LEU A 6 6.01 -0.35 -7.75
CA LEU A 6 7.04 -1.00 -6.95
C LEU A 6 6.36 -1.64 -5.74
N GLN A 7 5.96 -2.91 -5.90
CA GLN A 7 5.35 -3.66 -4.82
C GLN A 7 6.39 -3.88 -3.71
N ALA A 8 6.03 -3.44 -2.51
CA ALA A 8 6.74 -3.73 -1.27
C ALA A 8 6.59 -5.22 -0.92
N LEU A 9 7.32 -6.09 -1.65
CA LEU A 9 7.24 -7.55 -1.45
C LEU A 9 7.56 -7.96 -0.01
N TYR A 10 8.46 -7.24 0.67
CA TYR A 10 8.93 -7.56 2.03
C TYR A 10 9.14 -6.34 2.95
N ASP A 11 9.51 -5.17 2.42
CA ASP A 11 9.73 -3.95 3.23
C ASP A 11 8.61 -2.94 3.01
N ARG A 12 7.77 -2.77 4.04
CA ARG A 12 6.66 -1.80 4.06
C ARG A 12 6.91 -0.66 5.03
N SER A 13 8.15 -0.52 5.50
CA SER A 13 8.52 0.56 6.41
C SER A 13 8.43 1.90 5.69
N ASP A 14 8.37 2.98 6.48
CA ASP A 14 8.58 4.33 5.94
C ASP A 14 9.88 4.43 5.12
N GLY A 15 10.91 3.66 5.48
CA GLY A 15 12.17 3.56 4.76
C GLY A 15 12.00 3.14 3.30
N PHE A 16 11.13 2.19 3.03
CA PHE A 16 10.87 1.74 1.66
C PHE A 16 10.22 2.85 0.83
N TYR A 17 9.21 3.52 1.38
CA TYR A 17 8.41 4.49 0.64
C TYR A 17 9.10 5.85 0.48
N ARG A 18 9.78 6.37 1.51
CA ARG A 18 10.39 7.72 1.46
C ARG A 18 11.52 7.87 0.44
N ARG A 19 12.03 6.76 -0.10
CA ARG A 19 13.10 6.72 -1.11
C ARG A 19 12.56 6.70 -2.54
N GLN A 20 11.24 6.65 -2.71
CA GLN A 20 10.59 6.56 -4.01
C GLN A 20 10.00 7.90 -4.43
N LEU A 21 10.17 8.20 -5.72
CA LEU A 21 9.48 9.28 -6.42
C LEU A 21 8.49 8.62 -7.38
N VAL A 22 7.21 8.61 -7.00
CA VAL A 22 6.15 7.96 -7.79
C VAL A 22 5.61 8.96 -8.82
N LEU A 23 5.93 8.71 -10.08
CA LEU A 23 5.47 9.51 -11.20
C LEU A 23 4.35 8.78 -11.94
N THR A 24 3.23 9.47 -12.14
CA THR A 24 2.12 8.99 -12.96
C THR A 24 2.04 9.79 -14.26
N THR A 25 1.76 9.12 -15.37
CA THR A 25 1.46 9.81 -16.64
C THR A 25 0.02 10.31 -16.65
N LYS A 26 -0.26 11.37 -17.41
CA LYS A 26 -1.66 11.74 -17.69
C LYS A 26 -2.31 10.66 -18.55
N GLU A 27 -3.63 10.56 -18.50
CA GLU A 27 -4.40 9.72 -19.42
C GLU A 27 -4.11 10.13 -20.87
N LYS A 28 -4.11 9.13 -21.76
CA LYS A 28 -3.96 9.36 -23.20
C LYS A 28 -5.26 9.99 -23.73
N PRO A 29 -5.23 11.19 -24.34
CA PRO A 29 -6.40 11.74 -25.01
C PRO A 29 -6.93 10.80 -26.10
N VAL A 30 -8.25 10.71 -26.23
CA VAL A 30 -8.92 9.76 -27.14
C VAL A 30 -8.53 9.98 -28.60
N ASP A 31 -8.32 11.24 -28.98
CA ASP A 31 -7.98 11.70 -30.32
C ASP A 31 -6.47 11.83 -30.57
N ARG A 32 -5.63 11.39 -29.62
CA ARG A 32 -4.18 11.46 -29.79
C ARG A 32 -3.72 10.52 -30.91
N ALA A 33 -3.20 11.09 -31.99
CA ALA A 33 -2.44 10.35 -32.99
C ALA A 33 -1.07 9.94 -32.41
N ASP A 34 -0.75 8.65 -32.50
CA ASP A 34 0.56 8.14 -32.11
C ASP A 34 1.54 8.33 -33.27
N ASP A 35 2.66 8.98 -32.99
CA ASP A 35 3.73 9.20 -33.96
C ASP A 35 4.70 8.00 -33.94
N PRO A 36 4.74 7.17 -35.00
CA PRO A 36 5.62 5.99 -35.04
C PRO A 36 7.10 6.37 -35.04
N ASP A 37 7.44 7.59 -35.47
CA ASP A 37 8.82 8.09 -35.58
C ASP A 37 9.25 8.92 -34.37
N LEU A 38 8.46 8.96 -33.29
CA LEU A 38 8.72 9.77 -32.10
C LEU A 38 10.12 9.51 -31.52
N ALA A 39 10.56 8.26 -31.50
CA ALA A 39 11.86 7.89 -30.96
C ALA A 39 13.01 8.52 -31.77
N GLU A 40 12.92 8.56 -33.10
CA GLU A 40 13.93 9.17 -33.96
C GLU A 40 13.94 10.70 -33.82
N LYS A 41 12.76 11.31 -33.68
CA LYS A 41 12.64 12.75 -33.40
C LYS A 41 13.31 13.13 -32.07
N MET A 42 13.08 12.34 -31.01
CA MET A 42 13.73 12.56 -29.72
C MET A 42 15.25 12.40 -29.79
N LYS A 43 15.76 11.44 -30.58
CA LYS A 43 17.20 11.27 -30.79
C LYS A 43 17.82 12.48 -31.50
N ALA A 44 17.13 13.05 -32.48
CA ALA A 44 17.59 14.25 -33.17
C ALA A 44 17.71 15.47 -32.22
N GLU A 45 16.99 15.48 -31.10
CA GLU A 45 17.03 16.52 -30.07
C GLU A 45 17.96 16.19 -28.88
N ALA A 46 18.80 15.15 -28.98
CA ALA A 46 19.61 14.65 -27.86
C ALA A 46 20.47 15.73 -27.18
N GLU A 47 21.04 16.65 -27.95
CA GLU A 47 21.84 17.77 -27.41
C GLU A 47 21.00 18.69 -26.51
N GLY A 48 19.78 19.02 -26.92
CA GLY A 48 18.87 19.84 -26.13
C GLY A 48 18.40 19.12 -24.87
N ILE A 49 18.07 17.84 -24.98
CA ILE A 49 17.71 16.99 -23.84
C ILE A 49 18.86 16.92 -22.83
N PHE A 50 20.10 16.80 -23.31
CA PHE A 50 21.30 16.79 -22.47
C PHE A 50 21.48 18.11 -21.71
N LEU A 51 21.39 19.24 -22.41
CA LEU A 51 21.52 20.56 -21.78
C LEU A 51 20.44 20.79 -20.71
N TRP A 52 19.20 20.37 -20.99
CA TRP A 52 18.11 20.44 -20.03
C TRP A 52 18.33 19.54 -18.80
N ALA A 53 18.84 18.32 -19.01
CA ALA A 53 19.21 17.42 -17.91
C ALA A 53 20.38 17.98 -17.08
N PHE A 54 21.35 18.64 -17.72
CA PHE A 54 22.49 19.26 -17.06
C PHE A 54 22.06 20.43 -16.17
N GLU A 55 21.16 21.30 -16.65
CA GLU A 55 20.54 22.33 -15.81
C GLU A 55 19.82 21.71 -14.60
N GLY A 56 19.08 20.62 -14.82
CA GLY A 56 18.44 19.85 -13.74
C GLY A 56 19.43 19.32 -12.70
N LEU A 57 20.60 18.84 -13.15
CA LEU A 57 21.68 18.40 -12.27
C LEU A 57 22.26 19.56 -11.45
N GLN A 58 22.52 20.71 -12.08
CA GLN A 58 23.02 21.90 -11.37
C GLN A 58 22.06 22.32 -10.24
N ARG A 59 20.75 22.32 -10.52
CA ARG A 59 19.72 22.57 -9.50
C ARG A 59 19.73 21.53 -8.39
N LEU A 60 19.89 20.25 -8.73
CA LEU A 60 19.95 19.15 -7.76
C LEU A 60 21.16 19.27 -6.83
N VAL A 61 22.33 19.61 -7.39
CA VAL A 61 23.57 19.88 -6.63
C VAL A 61 23.37 21.06 -5.69
N ALA A 62 22.80 22.16 -6.19
CA ALA A 62 22.49 23.33 -5.36
C ALA A 62 21.51 23.00 -4.21
N ASN A 63 20.63 22.01 -4.40
CA ASN A 63 19.71 21.51 -3.37
C ASN A 63 20.29 20.33 -2.54
N ASN A 64 21.62 20.20 -2.45
CA ASN A 64 22.30 19.15 -1.70
C ASN A 64 21.81 17.74 -2.05
N PHE A 65 21.67 17.48 -3.35
CA PHE A 65 21.22 16.20 -3.90
C PHE A 65 19.83 15.74 -3.42
N LYS A 66 19.00 16.66 -2.93
CA LYS A 66 17.60 16.39 -2.60
C LYS A 66 16.72 16.78 -3.77
N PHE A 67 15.86 15.87 -4.22
CA PHE A 67 14.87 16.19 -5.24
C PHE A 67 13.81 17.13 -4.68
N THR A 68 13.33 18.05 -5.51
CA THR A 68 12.12 18.81 -5.21
C THR A 68 10.92 17.92 -5.46
N GLU A 69 10.02 17.83 -4.49
CA GLU A 69 8.79 17.04 -4.61
C GLU A 69 7.59 17.97 -4.74
N SER A 70 6.75 17.75 -5.75
CA SER A 70 5.45 18.38 -5.85
C SER A 70 4.43 17.66 -4.96
N ASP A 71 3.31 18.31 -4.66
CA ASP A 71 2.23 17.69 -3.88
C ASP A 71 1.70 16.43 -4.57
N ARG A 72 1.61 16.43 -5.91
CA ARG A 72 1.23 15.24 -6.69
C ARG A 72 2.16 14.04 -6.46
N ILE A 73 3.47 14.26 -6.31
CA ILE A 73 4.42 13.17 -6.01
C ILE A 73 4.18 12.62 -4.61
N ARG A 74 3.87 13.49 -3.64
CA ARG A 74 3.55 13.09 -2.26
C ARG A 74 2.27 12.27 -2.22
N GLU A 75 1.21 12.76 -2.86
CA GLU A 75 -0.08 12.07 -2.98
C GLU A 75 0.05 10.71 -3.68
N ASN A 76 0.78 10.63 -4.80
CA ASN A 76 1.04 9.38 -5.50
C ASN A 76 1.74 8.36 -4.59
N ARG A 77 2.73 8.78 -3.81
CA ARG A 77 3.44 7.90 -2.85
C ARG A 77 2.53 7.45 -1.71
N GLU A 78 1.64 8.30 -1.23
CA GLU A 78 0.65 7.94 -0.22
C GLU A 78 -0.41 6.97 -0.77
N ALA A 79 -0.83 7.13 -2.03
CA ALA A 79 -1.72 6.19 -2.71
C ALA A 79 -1.06 4.81 -2.83
N VAL A 80 0.19 4.73 -3.32
CA VAL A 80 0.95 3.46 -3.41
C VAL A 80 1.14 2.81 -2.02
N LYS A 81 1.29 3.61 -0.96
CA LYS A 81 1.37 3.11 0.42
C LYS A 81 0.03 2.55 0.91
N ARG A 82 -1.11 3.17 0.54
CA ARG A 82 -2.46 2.77 0.92
C ARG A 82 -2.95 1.54 0.15
N ASP A 83 -2.74 1.48 -1.15
CA ASP A 83 -3.10 0.32 -1.99
C ASP A 83 -2.42 -0.97 -1.52
N ASN A 84 -1.25 -0.85 -0.89
CA ASN A 84 -0.53 -1.98 -0.29
C ASN A 84 -1.03 -2.37 1.12
N ASN A 85 -2.06 -1.71 1.66
CA ASN A 85 -2.55 -1.91 3.02
C ASN A 85 -4.08 -1.74 3.13
N ASN A 86 -4.83 -2.56 2.39
CA ASN A 86 -6.29 -2.69 2.44
C ASN A 86 -6.86 -3.16 3.82
N ILE A 87 -6.04 -3.26 4.86
CA ILE A 87 -6.50 -3.56 6.21
C ILE A 87 -7.39 -2.45 6.77
N PHE A 88 -7.19 -1.20 6.36
CA PHE A 88 -8.00 -0.09 6.86
C PHE A 88 -9.42 -0.18 6.31
N ASP A 89 -9.53 -0.37 5.00
CA ASP A 89 -10.82 -0.57 4.33
C ASP A 89 -11.53 -1.82 4.85
N PHE A 90 -10.78 -2.91 5.10
CA PHE A 90 -11.32 -4.09 5.77
C PHE A 90 -11.84 -3.78 7.18
N MET A 91 -11.08 -3.01 7.97
CA MET A 91 -11.46 -2.68 9.34
C MET A 91 -12.67 -1.74 9.45
N ASP A 92 -12.98 -1.00 8.38
CA ASP A 92 -14.16 -0.14 8.24
C ASP A 92 -15.28 -0.80 7.42
N SER A 93 -15.09 -2.05 6.98
CA SER A 93 -16.10 -2.81 6.25
C SER A 93 -17.28 -3.21 7.14
N GLU A 94 -18.48 -3.20 6.57
CA GLU A 94 -19.70 -3.64 7.24
C GLU A 94 -20.00 -5.11 6.91
N GLY A 95 -20.53 -5.87 7.87
CA GLY A 95 -20.98 -7.25 7.66
C GLY A 95 -19.92 -8.34 7.80
N TYR A 96 -18.62 -8.00 7.86
CA TYR A 96 -17.53 -8.99 8.02
C TYR A 96 -17.09 -9.12 9.47
N ILE A 97 -16.85 -8.00 10.14
CA ILE A 97 -16.38 -7.93 11.53
C ILE A 97 -17.18 -6.89 12.31
N GLN A 98 -17.12 -6.98 13.63
CA GLN A 98 -17.70 -5.99 14.53
C GLN A 98 -16.72 -5.65 15.64
N ARG A 99 -16.55 -4.36 15.93
CA ARG A 99 -15.83 -3.91 17.13
C ARG A 99 -16.73 -4.10 18.34
N LYS A 100 -16.27 -4.87 19.32
CA LYS A 100 -17.02 -5.23 20.52
C LYS A 100 -16.05 -5.56 21.66
N ALA A 101 -16.11 -4.78 22.73
CA ALA A 101 -15.07 -4.72 23.77
C ALA A 101 -14.85 -6.05 24.51
N ASP A 102 -15.90 -6.83 24.73
CA ASP A 102 -15.87 -8.12 25.42
C ASP A 102 -15.65 -9.31 24.47
N ALA A 103 -15.54 -9.06 23.17
CA ALA A 103 -15.33 -10.08 22.17
C ALA A 103 -13.85 -10.31 21.87
N SER A 104 -13.57 -11.46 21.27
CA SER A 104 -12.24 -11.80 20.82
C SER A 104 -12.25 -12.64 19.57
N ILE A 105 -11.16 -12.57 18.82
CA ILE A 105 -10.94 -13.36 17.61
C ILE A 105 -9.52 -13.90 17.59
N SER A 106 -9.34 -15.15 17.14
CA SER A 106 -8.00 -15.67 16.93
C SER A 106 -7.34 -15.01 15.72
N SER A 107 -6.00 -14.89 15.70
CA SER A 107 -5.30 -14.31 14.54
C SER A 107 -5.54 -15.10 13.26
N LYS A 108 -5.79 -16.41 13.39
CA LYS A 108 -6.14 -17.30 12.28
C LYS A 108 -7.51 -16.93 11.71
N ASP A 109 -8.53 -16.90 12.56
CA ASP A 109 -9.91 -16.66 12.13
C ASP A 109 -10.05 -15.22 11.60
N PHE A 110 -9.37 -14.25 12.22
CA PHE A 110 -9.38 -12.87 11.77
C PHE A 110 -8.80 -12.74 10.35
N TYR A 111 -7.70 -13.44 10.08
CA TYR A 111 -7.12 -13.50 8.75
C TYR A 111 -8.03 -14.20 7.73
N GLU A 112 -8.78 -15.23 8.14
CA GLU A 112 -9.72 -15.92 7.25
C GLU A 112 -10.87 -15.00 6.82
N ILE A 113 -11.43 -14.19 7.73
CA ILE A 113 -12.43 -13.17 7.39
C ILE A 113 -11.86 -12.08 6.47
N TYR A 114 -10.65 -11.60 6.78
CA TYR A 114 -9.95 -10.64 5.93
C TYR A 114 -9.74 -11.15 4.50
N ARG A 115 -9.35 -12.42 4.33
CA ARG A 115 -9.19 -13.03 3.01
C ARG A 115 -10.50 -13.09 2.23
N MET A 116 -11.59 -13.47 2.89
CA MET A 116 -12.93 -13.51 2.27
C MET A 116 -13.33 -12.12 1.78
N TRP A 117 -13.17 -11.09 2.62
CA TRP A 117 -13.42 -9.70 2.23
C TRP A 117 -12.58 -9.28 1.02
N CYS A 118 -11.29 -9.64 0.99
CA CYS A 118 -10.43 -9.37 -0.16
C CYS A 118 -10.93 -10.05 -1.44
N GLU A 119 -11.33 -11.32 -1.37
CA GLU A 119 -11.83 -12.09 -2.51
C GLU A 119 -13.11 -11.47 -3.09
N GLU A 120 -14.07 -11.13 -2.23
CA GLU A 120 -15.34 -10.51 -2.65
C GLU A 120 -15.15 -9.10 -3.25
N ASN A 121 -14.09 -8.40 -2.88
CA ASN A 121 -13.75 -7.07 -3.39
C ASN A 121 -12.69 -7.08 -4.50
N SER A 122 -12.33 -8.26 -5.04
CA SER A 122 -11.30 -8.41 -6.08
C SER A 122 -9.94 -7.81 -5.69
N LEU A 123 -9.59 -7.86 -4.40
CA LEU A 123 -8.31 -7.39 -3.86
C LEU A 123 -7.37 -8.56 -3.57
N ALA A 124 -6.06 -8.32 -3.71
CA ALA A 124 -5.06 -9.29 -3.29
C ALA A 124 -4.87 -9.24 -1.76
N PRO A 125 -5.10 -10.34 -1.03
CA PRO A 125 -4.90 -10.35 0.42
C PRO A 125 -3.40 -10.30 0.79
N LEU A 126 -3.09 -9.66 1.90
CA LEU A 126 -1.80 -9.78 2.57
C LEU A 126 -1.51 -11.23 2.94
N LYS A 127 -0.23 -11.59 3.10
CA LYS A 127 0.13 -12.87 3.75
C LYS A 127 -0.28 -12.83 5.23
N ALA A 128 -0.67 -13.98 5.79
CA ALA A 128 -1.13 -14.10 7.17
C ALA A 128 -0.25 -13.40 8.20
N ARG A 129 1.09 -13.59 8.12
CA ARG A 129 2.04 -12.92 9.02
C ARG A 129 2.03 -11.40 8.86
N SER A 130 2.04 -10.92 7.62
CA SER A 130 2.00 -9.48 7.32
C SER A 130 0.69 -8.83 7.77
N PHE A 131 -0.45 -9.52 7.63
CA PHE A 131 -1.73 -9.07 8.18
C PHE A 131 -1.65 -8.96 9.71
N SER A 132 -1.18 -10.01 10.39
CA SER A 132 -1.04 -10.01 11.85
C SER A 132 -0.13 -8.88 12.34
N ASP A 133 1.04 -8.69 11.71
CA ASP A 133 1.98 -7.61 12.05
C ASP A 133 1.32 -6.24 11.86
N ALA A 134 0.56 -6.05 10.77
CA ALA A 134 -0.11 -4.80 10.50
C ALA A 134 -1.26 -4.53 11.50
N MET A 135 -2.01 -5.55 11.91
CA MET A 135 -3.03 -5.43 12.96
C MET A 135 -2.42 -5.13 14.32
N ILE A 136 -1.26 -5.70 14.66
CA ILE A 136 -0.52 -5.39 15.90
C ILE A 136 -0.07 -3.93 15.89
N VAL A 137 0.56 -3.47 14.81
CA VAL A 137 1.04 -2.09 14.69
C VAL A 137 -0.10 -1.07 14.81
N ASN A 138 -1.29 -1.42 14.31
CA ASN A 138 -2.47 -0.55 14.32
C ASN A 138 -3.47 -0.87 15.45
N ALA A 139 -3.13 -1.75 16.40
CA ALA A 139 -4.06 -2.21 17.43
C ALA A 139 -4.66 -1.04 18.22
N GLY A 140 -3.83 -0.09 18.66
CA GLY A 140 -4.29 1.11 19.37
C GLY A 140 -5.20 2.02 18.53
N ARG A 141 -5.02 2.07 17.21
CA ARG A 141 -5.90 2.85 16.32
C ARG A 141 -7.29 2.20 16.18
N PHE A 142 -7.34 0.88 16.23
CA PHE A 142 -8.59 0.12 16.10
C PHE A 142 -9.24 -0.20 17.45
N ASN A 143 -8.69 0.28 18.56
CA ASN A 143 -9.10 -0.07 19.92
C ASN A 143 -9.09 -1.58 20.17
N LEU A 144 -8.06 -2.27 19.68
CA LEU A 144 -7.85 -3.70 19.86
C LEU A 144 -6.67 -3.94 20.81
N GLU A 145 -6.70 -5.10 21.47
CA GLU A 145 -5.58 -5.58 22.28
C GLU A 145 -5.10 -6.93 21.74
N HIS A 146 -3.81 -7.03 21.42
CA HIS A 146 -3.21 -8.29 20.96
C HIS A 146 -2.70 -9.11 22.13
N CYS A 147 -3.16 -10.37 22.24
CA CYS A 147 -2.87 -11.23 23.39
C CYS A 147 -2.80 -12.72 23.01
N ASN A 148 -2.32 -13.56 23.94
CA ASN A 148 -2.16 -15.02 23.76
C ASN A 148 -3.09 -15.87 24.65
N ASN A 149 -4.14 -15.26 25.19
CA ASN A 149 -5.16 -15.93 26.02
C ASN A 149 -6.46 -16.18 25.26
N ILE A 150 -6.48 -15.96 23.95
CA ILE A 150 -7.64 -16.25 23.10
C ILE A 150 -7.81 -17.76 22.95
N THR A 151 -9.05 -18.23 23.03
CA THR A 151 -9.40 -19.64 22.80
C THR A 151 -10.02 -19.76 21.42
N ASN A 152 -9.42 -20.59 20.55
CA ASN A 152 -9.99 -20.84 19.23
C ASN A 152 -11.18 -21.80 19.28
N SER A 153 -11.83 -22.00 18.13
CA SER A 153 -12.95 -22.94 17.96
C SER A 153 -12.64 -24.39 18.36
N ALA A 154 -11.38 -24.79 18.38
CA ALA A 154 -10.92 -26.11 18.82
C ALA A 154 -10.58 -26.18 20.32
N GLY A 155 -10.87 -25.14 21.11
CA GLY A 155 -10.60 -25.10 22.55
C GLY A 155 -9.13 -24.89 22.92
N ARG A 156 -8.28 -24.47 21.98
CA ARG A 156 -6.84 -24.28 22.19
C ARG A 156 -6.52 -22.81 22.43
N ARG A 157 -5.59 -22.54 23.34
CA ARG A 157 -5.03 -21.20 23.54
C ARG A 157 -4.14 -20.80 22.36
N VAL A 158 -4.40 -19.63 21.80
CA VAL A 158 -3.72 -19.10 20.63
C VAL A 158 -3.55 -17.57 20.73
N TRP A 159 -2.74 -17.01 19.84
CA TRP A 159 -2.64 -15.57 19.64
C TRP A 159 -3.88 -15.01 18.93
N GLY A 160 -4.31 -13.83 19.32
CA GLY A 160 -5.47 -13.16 18.76
C GLY A 160 -5.64 -11.74 19.27
N PHE A 161 -6.83 -11.19 19.05
CA PHE A 161 -7.17 -9.82 19.38
C PHE A 161 -8.46 -9.79 20.20
N MET A 162 -8.46 -8.99 21.27
CA MET A 162 -9.65 -8.56 21.99
C MET A 162 -10.24 -7.31 21.34
N GLY A 163 -11.53 -7.09 21.52
CA GLY A 163 -12.22 -5.89 21.04
C GLY A 163 -12.87 -6.06 19.66
N VAL A 164 -12.84 -7.26 19.08
CA VAL A 164 -13.41 -7.55 17.76
C VAL A 164 -13.93 -8.98 17.66
N GLU A 165 -15.04 -9.17 16.96
CA GLU A 165 -15.56 -10.47 16.54
C GLU A 165 -15.80 -10.52 15.02
N ALA A 166 -15.85 -11.74 14.50
CA ALA A 166 -16.32 -12.00 13.14
C ALA A 166 -17.85 -12.04 13.12
N ILE A 167 -18.47 -11.34 12.17
CA ILE A 167 -19.89 -11.48 11.83
C ILE A 167 -20.03 -12.52 10.73
N ALA A 168 -19.24 -12.38 9.66
CA ALA A 168 -19.20 -13.33 8.56
C ALA A 168 -18.49 -14.62 8.97
N ARG A 169 -18.80 -15.71 8.28
CA ARG A 169 -18.07 -16.98 8.39
C ARG A 169 -17.70 -17.45 6.99
N PRO A 170 -16.45 -17.89 6.75
CA PRO A 170 -16.05 -18.46 5.47
C PRO A 170 -16.75 -19.79 5.19
#